data_AF-A0A2R4WLX4-F1
#
_entry.id   AF-A0A2R4WLX4-F1
#
_cell.length_a   1.000
_cell.length_b   1.000
_cell.length_c   1.000
_cell.angle_alpha   90.00
_cell.angle_beta   90.00
_cell.angle_gamma   90.00
#
_symmetry.space_group_name_H-M   'P 1'
#
loop_
_entity.id
_entity.type
_entity.pdbx_description
1 polymer ?
#
loop_
_entity_poly.entity_id
_entity_poly.type
_entity_poly.pdbx_seq_one_letter_code
_entity_poly.pdbx_strand_id
1 'polypeptide(L)'
;MAKPAPAAAADWPRRLVDDFAEAVIAARRLAAEARGPFFVAGKPVEGLAAGKQLGLRMSGCAGGAARLILVTHPKFADHPLLEEGIRLREELQARFEELLVEYRALRRQAVRINWR
;
A
#
# COMPACT_ATOMS: atom_id res chain seq x y z
N MET A 1 33.57 26.69 -37.37
CA MET A 1 33.18 26.89 -35.95
C MET A 1 31.98 26.00 -35.67
N ALA A 2 32.15 24.95 -34.86
CA ALA A 2 31.07 24.03 -34.53
C ALA A 2 30.14 24.67 -33.49
N LYS A 3 28.83 24.64 -33.76
CA LYS A 3 27.78 25.05 -32.82
C LYS A 3 27.86 24.13 -31.60
N PRO A 4 28.00 24.63 -30.36
CA PRO A 4 27.97 23.75 -29.21
C PRO A 4 26.59 23.09 -29.15
N ALA A 5 26.58 21.76 -29.05
CA ALA A 5 25.37 21.03 -28.73
C ALA A 5 24.82 21.61 -27.41
N PRO A 6 23.51 21.87 -27.29
CA PRO A 6 22.96 22.25 -26.01
C PRO A 6 23.28 21.12 -25.05
N ALA A 7 24.02 21.43 -23.99
CA ALA A 7 24.18 20.53 -22.86
C ALA A 7 22.77 20.06 -22.52
N ALA A 8 22.51 18.76 -22.67
CA ALA A 8 21.32 18.14 -22.11
C ALA A 8 21.40 18.45 -20.61
N ALA A 9 20.71 19.52 -20.20
CA ALA A 9 20.51 19.84 -18.81
C ALA A 9 19.97 18.55 -18.23
N ALA A 10 20.74 17.93 -17.34
CA ALA A 10 20.35 16.70 -16.68
C ALA A 10 18.96 16.93 -16.09
N ASP A 11 17.95 16.34 -16.73
CA ASP A 11 16.52 16.55 -16.45
C ASP A 11 16.12 15.77 -15.18
N TRP A 12 16.97 15.85 -14.15
CA TRP A 12 17.06 14.88 -13.07
C TRP A 12 17.17 15.52 -11.68
N PRO A 13 16.14 16.24 -11.22
CA PRO A 13 15.67 15.95 -9.86
C PRO A 13 14.15 15.89 -9.72
N ARG A 14 13.38 16.29 -10.75
CA ARG A 14 11.91 16.36 -10.66
C ARG A 14 11.24 14.99 -10.62
N ARG A 15 11.57 14.10 -11.56
CA ARG A 15 10.98 12.74 -11.65
C ARG A 15 11.11 11.90 -10.38
N LEU A 16 12.17 12.08 -9.59
CA LEU A 16 12.41 11.29 -8.38
C LEU A 16 11.61 11.76 -7.17
N VAL A 17 11.35 13.06 -7.05
CA VAL A 17 10.42 13.61 -6.05
C VAL A 17 9.02 13.09 -6.34
N ASP A 18 8.67 13.00 -7.63
CA ASP A 18 7.36 12.53 -8.08
C ASP A 18 7.12 11.06 -7.68
N ASP A 19 8.07 10.14 -7.89
CA ASP A 19 7.88 8.70 -7.59
C ASP A 19 7.53 8.42 -6.12
N PHE A 20 8.23 9.07 -5.19
CA PHE A 20 7.97 8.87 -3.75
C PHE A 20 6.73 9.62 -3.30
N ALA A 21 6.48 10.83 -3.81
CA ALA A 21 5.22 11.53 -3.56
C ALA A 21 4.01 10.75 -4.07
N GLU A 22 4.09 10.16 -5.27
CA GLU A 22 3.06 9.28 -5.82
C GLU A 22 2.82 8.05 -4.94
N ALA A 23 3.90 7.42 -4.45
CA ALA A 23 3.80 6.30 -3.53
C ALA A 23 3.10 6.68 -2.22
N VAL A 24 3.43 7.85 -1.64
CA VAL A 24 2.77 8.38 -0.44
C VAL A 24 1.29 8.69 -0.71
N ILE A 25 0.95 9.31 -1.83
CA ILE A 25 -0.44 9.62 -2.21
C ILE A 25 -1.26 8.33 -2.36
N ALA A 26 -0.71 7.32 -3.03
CA ALA A 26 -1.37 6.02 -3.16
C ALA A 26 -1.55 5.34 -1.78
N ALA A 27 -0.52 5.37 -0.93
CA ALA A 27 -0.57 4.81 0.41
C ALA A 27 -1.60 5.50 1.31
N ARG A 28 -1.78 6.82 1.21
CA ARG A 28 -2.85 7.55 1.93
C ARG A 28 -4.23 7.00 1.60
N ARG A 29 -4.51 6.75 0.32
CA ARG A 29 -5.79 6.19 -0.14
C ARG A 29 -6.00 4.79 0.42
N LEU A 30 -4.98 3.93 0.31
CA LEU A 30 -5.01 2.58 0.85
C LEU A 30 -5.20 2.57 2.38
N ALA A 31 -4.51 3.45 3.11
CA ALA A 31 -4.66 3.55 4.56
C ALA A 31 -6.07 4.01 4.95
N ALA A 32 -6.62 5.01 4.26
CA ALA A 32 -8.01 5.44 4.46
C ALA A 32 -9.01 4.31 4.19
N GLU A 33 -8.81 3.56 3.10
CA GLU A 33 -9.62 2.38 2.79
C GLU A 33 -9.47 1.28 3.84
N ALA A 34 -8.26 1.07 4.38
CA ALA A 34 -7.99 0.02 5.36
C ALA A 34 -8.53 0.33 6.77
N ARG A 35 -8.62 1.63 7.13
CA ARG A 35 -9.32 2.14 8.33
C ARG A 35 -10.84 2.04 8.20
N GLY A 36 -11.34 2.18 6.97
CA GLY A 36 -12.76 2.24 6.69
C GLY A 36 -13.50 0.96 7.10
N PRO A 37 -14.76 1.09 7.56
CA PRO A 37 -15.62 -0.05 7.84
C PRO A 37 -15.80 -0.95 6.60
N PHE A 38 -16.13 -2.21 6.85
CA PHE A 38 -16.21 -3.23 5.81
C PHE A 38 -17.61 -3.27 5.20
N PHE A 39 -17.76 -2.72 4.00
CA PHE A 39 -19.03 -2.71 3.27
C PHE A 39 -18.85 -3.15 1.82
N VAL A 40 -19.78 -3.97 1.31
CA VAL A 40 -19.96 -4.21 -0.13
C VAL A 40 -21.37 -3.79 -0.49
N ALA A 41 -21.51 -2.89 -1.45
CA ALA A 41 -22.80 -2.33 -1.88
C ALA A 41 -23.65 -1.80 -0.70
N GLY A 42 -23.01 -1.17 0.29
CA GLY A 42 -23.68 -0.59 1.46
C GLY A 42 -24.13 -1.60 2.53
N LYS A 43 -23.77 -2.88 2.41
CA LYS A 43 -24.09 -3.92 3.38
C LYS A 43 -22.83 -4.49 4.04
N PRO A 44 -22.87 -4.81 5.36
CA PRO A 44 -21.79 -5.55 5.99
C PRO A 44 -21.63 -6.90 5.30
N VAL A 45 -20.40 -7.30 5.04
CA VAL A 45 -20.11 -8.53 4.30
C VAL A 45 -19.97 -9.69 5.28
N GLU A 46 -20.74 -10.75 5.06
CA GLU A 46 -20.68 -11.97 5.86
C GLU A 46 -20.18 -13.17 5.03
N GLY A 47 -19.71 -14.22 5.71
CA GLY A 47 -19.39 -15.51 5.10
C GLY A 47 -18.29 -15.48 4.03
N LEU A 48 -18.49 -16.23 2.93
CA LEU A 48 -17.45 -16.44 1.90
C LEU A 48 -17.12 -15.16 1.10
N ALA A 49 -18.09 -14.27 0.93
CA ALA A 49 -17.88 -12.97 0.28
C ALA A 49 -16.95 -12.07 1.12
N ALA A 50 -16.99 -12.21 2.45
CA ALA A 50 -16.07 -11.52 3.36
C ALA A 50 -14.63 -12.00 3.13
N GLY A 51 -14.42 -13.29 2.90
CA GLY A 51 -13.09 -13.86 2.63
C GLY A 51 -12.41 -13.26 1.39
N LYS A 52 -13.13 -13.12 0.27
CA LYS A 52 -12.57 -12.53 -0.97
C LYS A 52 -12.19 -11.06 -0.78
N GLN A 53 -13.07 -10.29 -0.15
CA GLN A 53 -12.87 -8.86 0.07
C GLN A 53 -11.76 -8.58 1.09
N LEU A 54 -11.71 -9.38 2.15
CA LEU A 54 -10.66 -9.31 3.14
C LEU A 54 -9.30 -9.68 2.53
N GLY A 55 -9.26 -10.65 1.62
CA GLY A 55 -8.08 -10.95 0.80
C GLY A 55 -7.64 -9.78 -0.10
N LEU A 56 -8.57 -9.07 -0.74
CA LEU A 56 -8.24 -7.89 -1.56
C LEU A 56 -7.65 -6.76 -0.72
N ARG A 57 -8.27 -6.46 0.43
CA ARG A 57 -7.79 -5.40 1.34
C ARG A 57 -6.43 -5.75 1.94
N MET A 58 -6.23 -7.02 2.32
CA MET A 58 -4.94 -7.54 2.77
C MET A 58 -3.87 -7.34 1.69
N SER A 59 -4.15 -7.71 0.43
CA SER A 59 -3.23 -7.49 -0.70
C SER A 59 -2.93 -6.01 -0.94
N GLY A 60 -3.93 -5.13 -0.81
CA GLY A 60 -3.75 -3.69 -0.92
C GLY A 60 -2.81 -3.14 0.16
N CYS A 61 -2.98 -3.59 1.41
CA CYS A 61 -2.10 -3.21 2.52
C CYS A 61 -0.66 -3.67 2.29
N ALA A 62 -0.47 -4.95 1.92
CA ALA A 62 0.85 -5.50 1.62
C ALA A 62 1.54 -4.78 0.44
N GLY A 63 0.80 -4.55 -0.65
CA GLY A 63 1.32 -3.86 -1.83
C GLY A 63 1.70 -2.40 -1.54
N GLY A 64 0.87 -1.68 -0.77
CA GLY A 64 1.16 -0.32 -0.35
C GLY A 64 2.38 -0.22 0.56
N ALA A 65 2.47 -1.09 1.58
CA ALA A 65 3.64 -1.15 2.47
C ALA A 65 4.92 -1.52 1.72
N ALA A 66 4.85 -2.47 0.78
CA ALA A 66 5.98 -2.87 -0.06
C ALA A 66 6.44 -1.72 -0.98
N ARG A 67 5.50 -0.96 -1.57
CA ARG A 67 5.84 0.20 -2.41
C ARG A 67 6.52 1.31 -1.60
N LEU A 68 6.18 1.46 -0.33
CA LEU A 68 6.84 2.40 0.57
C LEU A 68 8.19 1.91 1.10
N ILE A 69 8.73 0.77 0.65
CA ILE A 69 10.13 0.40 0.94
C ILE A 69 11.13 1.50 0.53
N LEU A 70 10.73 2.39 -0.37
CA LEU A 70 11.47 3.58 -0.77
C LEU A 70 11.97 4.41 0.43
N VAL A 71 11.26 4.43 1.57
CA VAL A 71 11.69 5.15 2.78
C VAL A 71 13.05 4.69 3.31
N THR A 72 13.49 3.47 2.99
CA THR A 72 14.80 2.95 3.43
C THR A 72 15.92 3.31 2.48
N HIS A 73 15.62 3.93 1.34
CA HIS A 73 16.62 4.25 0.33
C HIS A 73 17.27 5.61 0.65
N PRO A 74 18.62 5.70 0.75
CA PRO A 74 19.31 6.93 1.15
C PRO A 74 18.95 8.18 0.33
N LYS A 75 18.66 8.00 -0.97
CA LYS A 75 18.21 9.07 -1.88
C LYS A 75 16.97 9.86 -1.42
N PHE A 76 16.16 9.35 -0.49
CA PHE A 76 14.98 10.02 0.03
C PHE A 76 15.15 10.53 1.47
N ALA A 77 16.36 10.47 2.03
CA ALA A 77 16.62 10.88 3.42
C ALA A 77 16.17 12.31 3.73
N ASP A 78 16.26 13.23 2.75
CA ASP A 78 15.86 14.64 2.90
C ASP A 78 14.48 14.95 2.28
N HIS A 79 13.69 13.92 1.92
CA HIS A 79 12.40 14.15 1.27
C HIS A 79 11.36 14.67 2.28
N PRO A 80 10.59 15.73 1.97
CA PRO A 80 9.64 16.34 2.92
C PRO A 80 8.52 15.39 3.40
N LEU A 81 8.24 14.33 2.64
CA LEU A 81 7.26 13.29 2.98
C LEU A 81 7.87 12.03 3.61
N LEU A 82 9.17 12.00 3.96
CA LEU A 82 9.83 10.79 4.43
C LEU A 82 9.16 10.23 5.69
N GLU A 83 9.01 11.06 6.72
CA GLU A 83 8.35 10.69 7.98
C GLU A 83 6.93 10.17 7.77
N GLU A 84 6.19 10.83 6.87
CA GLU A 84 4.85 10.36 6.53
C GLU A 84 4.87 9.00 5.82
N GLY A 85 5.80 8.79 4.91
CA GLY A 85 5.99 7.52 4.23
C GLY A 85 6.34 6.40 5.21
N ILE A 86 7.20 6.66 6.21
CA ILE A 86 7.54 5.69 7.26
C ILE A 86 6.28 5.30 8.03
N ARG A 87 5.54 6.30 8.53
CA ARG A 87 4.29 6.08 9.28
C ARG A 87 3.25 5.31 8.46
N LEU A 88 3.04 5.67 7.20
CA LEU A 88 2.08 4.98 6.32
C LEU A 88 2.51 3.54 6.04
N ARG A 89 3.82 3.28 5.89
CA ARG A 89 4.34 1.93 5.69
C ARG A 89 4.07 1.06 6.91
N GLU A 90 4.36 1.56 8.11
CA GLU A 90 4.11 0.86 9.37
C GLU A 90 2.62 0.58 9.57
N GLU A 91 1.77 1.58 9.33
CA GLU A 91 0.32 1.43 9.45
C GLU A 91 -0.23 0.36 8.51
N LEU A 92 0.16 0.40 7.22
CA LEU A 92 -0.28 -0.59 6.24
C LEU A 92 0.25 -1.99 6.57
N GLN A 93 1.48 -2.10 7.09
CA GLN A 93 2.05 -3.37 7.52
C GLN A 93 1.28 -3.96 8.72
N ALA A 94 1.03 -3.16 9.75
CA ALA A 94 0.26 -3.59 10.91
C ALA A 94 -1.16 -4.04 10.51
N ARG A 95 -1.80 -3.28 9.61
CA ARG A 95 -3.14 -3.62 9.14
C ARG A 95 -3.17 -4.88 8.28
N PHE A 96 -2.12 -5.12 7.48
CA PHE A 96 -1.96 -6.38 6.76
C PHE A 96 -1.89 -7.57 7.73
N GLU A 97 -1.13 -7.46 8.81
CA GLU A 97 -0.95 -8.53 9.80
C GLU A 97 -2.25 -8.87 10.52
N GLU A 98 -3.02 -7.85 10.92
CA GLU A 98 -4.37 -8.02 11.50
C GLU A 98 -5.30 -8.76 10.52
N LEU A 99 -5.39 -8.27 9.29
CA LEU A 99 -6.24 -8.87 8.26
C LEU A 99 -5.80 -10.30 7.93
N LEU A 100 -4.51 -10.60 7.95
CA LEU A 100 -4.00 -11.96 7.71
C LEU A 100 -4.47 -12.94 8.79
N VAL A 101 -4.54 -12.52 10.05
CA VAL A 101 -5.08 -13.34 11.15
C VAL A 101 -6.56 -13.62 10.92
N GLU A 102 -7.35 -12.60 10.61
CA GLU A 102 -8.78 -12.73 10.30
C GLU A 102 -9.03 -13.63 9.08
N TYR A 103 -8.25 -13.45 8.01
CA TYR A 103 -8.33 -14.26 6.80
C TYR A 103 -8.09 -15.74 7.09
N ARG A 104 -7.04 -16.05 7.88
CA ARG A 104 -6.70 -17.41 8.29
C ARG A 104 -7.77 -18.03 9.17
N ALA A 105 -8.43 -17.26 10.04
CA ALA A 105 -9.55 -17.73 10.84
C ALA A 105 -10.75 -18.12 9.96
N LEU A 106 -11.14 -17.25 9.02
CA LEU A 106 -12.21 -17.52 8.04
C LEU A 106 -11.91 -18.75 7.18
N ARG A 107 -10.70 -18.86 6.63
CA ARG A 107 -10.27 -20.03 5.83
C ARG A 107 -10.38 -21.33 6.62
N ARG A 108 -9.96 -21.36 7.89
CA ARG A 108 -10.06 -22.57 8.74
C ARG A 108 -11.52 -22.97 9.01
N GLN A 109 -12.40 -22.01 9.24
CA GLN A 109 -13.83 -22.28 9.42
C GLN A 109 -14.46 -22.84 8.14
N ALA A 110 -14.17 -22.23 6.98
CA ALA A 110 -14.69 -22.70 5.69
C ALA A 110 -14.24 -24.14 5.36
N VAL A 111 -12.97 -24.47 5.63
CA VAL A 111 -12.47 -25.85 5.50
C VAL A 111 -13.27 -26.78 6.42
N ARG A 112 -13.47 -26.43 7.69
CA ARG A 112 -14.19 -27.28 8.65
C ARG A 112 -15.65 -27.58 8.25
N ILE A 113 -16.30 -26.67 7.54
CA ILE A 113 -17.67 -26.86 7.02
C ILE A 113 -17.68 -27.84 5.84
N ASN A 114 -16.70 -27.78 4.94
CA ASN A 114 -16.65 -28.64 3.75
C ASN A 114 -16.31 -30.12 4.02
N TRP A 115 -15.86 -30.46 5.24
CA TRP A 115 -15.54 -31.85 5.64
C TRP A 115 -16.60 -32.48 6.55
N ARG A 116 -17.74 -31.81 6.78
CA ARG A 116 -18.91 -32.33 7.48
C ARG A 116 -20.01 -32.66 6.49
#